data_AF-A0A926X7H6-F1
#
_entry.id   AF-A0A926X7H6-F1
#
_cell.length_a   1.000
_cell.length_b   1.000
_cell.length_c   1.000
_cell.angle_alpha   90.00
_cell.angle_beta   90.00
_cell.angle_gamma   90.00
#
_symmetry.space_group_name_H-M   'P 1'
#
loop_
_entity.id
_entity.type
_entity.pdbx_description
1 polymer ?
#
loop_
_entity_poly.entity_id
_entity_poly.type
_entity_poly.pdbx_seq_one_letter_code
_entity_poly.pdbx_strand_id
1 'polypeptide(L)'
;MDPEVKQDPTSPEFVADELSVDLTTDDGTLTPVPVTRSDNEQWREFGEKASLFLAELPDYLSSFFGEYKRPIVVVGLVLGSIIAVKLTLAILDSVNDIPLLAPTFELIGLFYSGWFIYRYLLRASNRKELADDFNTLKEQILGNRASND
;
A
#
# COMPACT_ATOMS: atom_id res chain seq x y z
N MET A 1 43.34 -72.67 -30.11
CA MET A 1 42.14 -71.87 -30.40
C MET A 1 42.25 -70.61 -29.56
N ASP A 2 42.57 -69.49 -30.18
CA ASP A 2 42.33 -68.13 -29.69
C ASP A 2 40.81 -67.85 -29.58
N PRO A 3 40.31 -66.80 -28.87
CA PRO A 3 40.96 -65.48 -28.64
C PRO A 3 41.00 -65.02 -27.16
N GLU A 4 42.09 -64.39 -26.71
CA GLU A 4 42.49 -62.97 -26.83
C GLU A 4 41.87 -62.07 -25.73
N VAL A 5 42.58 -61.95 -24.61
CA VAL A 5 42.37 -60.90 -23.59
C VAL A 5 43.37 -59.79 -23.88
N LYS A 6 42.91 -58.70 -24.50
CA LYS A 6 43.67 -57.45 -24.62
C LYS A 6 43.02 -56.39 -23.73
N GLN A 7 43.82 -55.91 -22.78
CA GLN A 7 43.61 -54.68 -22.03
C GLN A 7 43.40 -53.51 -22.99
N ASP A 8 42.40 -52.70 -22.66
CA ASP A 8 42.00 -51.46 -23.29
C ASP A 8 43.05 -50.37 -23.04
N PRO A 9 43.66 -49.77 -24.08
CA PRO A 9 44.35 -48.51 -23.93
C PRO A 9 43.73 -47.47 -24.86
N THR A 10 43.59 -46.27 -24.31
CA THR A 10 43.30 -44.98 -24.97
C THR A 10 41.89 -44.52 -24.68
N SER A 11 41.75 -43.78 -23.59
CA SER A 11 40.69 -42.80 -23.38
C SER A 11 40.99 -41.59 -24.26
N PRO A 12 40.16 -41.28 -25.28
CA PRO A 12 40.18 -40.00 -25.96
C PRO A 12 39.01 -39.15 -25.43
N GLU A 13 39.39 -38.01 -24.85
CA GLU A 13 38.76 -36.69 -25.00
C GLU A 13 37.24 -36.56 -24.90
N PHE A 14 36.81 -35.72 -23.94
CA PHE A 14 35.49 -35.10 -23.88
C PHE A 14 35.05 -34.58 -25.26
N VAL A 15 33.97 -35.12 -25.80
CA VAL A 15 33.24 -34.51 -26.92
C VAL A 15 31.83 -34.22 -26.41
N ALA A 16 31.51 -32.93 -26.34
CA ALA A 16 30.17 -32.46 -26.04
C ALA A 16 29.21 -32.98 -27.12
N ASP A 17 28.14 -33.63 -26.67
CA ASP A 17 27.04 -34.11 -27.48
C ASP A 17 26.31 -32.90 -28.09
N GLU A 18 26.58 -32.59 -29.36
CA GLU A 18 25.81 -31.61 -30.12
C GLU A 18 24.45 -32.21 -30.47
N LEU A 19 23.45 -31.85 -29.65
CA LEU A 19 22.04 -32.08 -29.92
C LEU A 19 21.65 -31.32 -31.21
N SER A 20 21.64 -32.04 -32.32
CA SER A 20 21.03 -31.58 -33.57
C SER A 20 19.50 -31.68 -33.44
N VAL A 21 18.86 -30.54 -33.19
CA VAL A 21 17.40 -30.41 -33.22
C VAL A 21 17.00 -30.08 -34.66
N ASP A 22 16.46 -31.09 -35.34
CA ASP A 22 15.74 -30.99 -36.60
C ASP A 22 14.41 -30.24 -36.36
N LEU A 23 14.25 -29.07 -36.98
CA LEU A 23 13.01 -28.31 -36.98
C LEU A 23 12.38 -28.47 -38.37
N THR A 24 11.54 -29.49 -38.49
CA THR A 24 10.54 -29.59 -39.56
C THR A 24 9.60 -28.39 -39.48
N THR A 25 9.49 -27.68 -40.60
CA THR A 25 8.62 -26.52 -40.84
C THR A 25 7.15 -26.90 -40.67
N ASP A 26 6.51 -26.37 -39.63
CA ASP A 26 5.06 -26.22 -39.53
C ASP A 26 4.78 -24.82 -38.94
N ASP A 27 4.24 -23.93 -39.76
CA ASP A 27 4.17 -22.47 -39.56
C ASP A 27 3.17 -22.08 -38.46
N GLY A 28 3.58 -22.26 -37.20
CA GLY A 28 2.97 -21.67 -36.02
C GLY A 28 3.64 -20.35 -35.65
N THR A 29 2.89 -19.25 -35.78
CA THR A 29 3.29 -17.86 -35.50
C THR A 29 3.97 -17.67 -34.14
N LEU A 30 5.30 -17.73 -34.13
CA LEU A 30 6.15 -17.10 -33.14
C LEU A 30 7.09 -16.18 -33.91
N THR A 31 6.58 -15.01 -34.28
CA THR A 31 7.40 -13.95 -34.87
C THR A 31 8.48 -13.55 -33.87
N PRO A 32 9.77 -13.81 -34.15
CA PRO A 32 10.85 -13.15 -33.42
C PRO A 32 10.76 -11.67 -33.76
N VAL A 33 10.68 -10.79 -32.76
CA VAL A 33 10.76 -9.35 -33.00
C VAL A 33 12.12 -9.07 -33.64
N PRO A 34 12.19 -8.61 -34.90
CA PRO A 34 13.48 -8.33 -35.53
C PRO A 34 14.02 -7.04 -34.92
N VAL A 35 15.08 -7.15 -34.11
CA VAL A 35 15.90 -5.99 -33.72
C VAL A 35 16.80 -5.63 -34.90
N THR A 36 16.16 -5.18 -35.99
CA THR A 36 16.82 -4.47 -37.08
C THR A 36 16.91 -3.00 -36.70
N ARG A 37 17.98 -2.33 -37.14
CA ARG A 37 18.42 -0.93 -36.90
C ARG A 37 17.38 0.20 -37.17
N SER A 38 16.08 -0.11 -37.22
CA SER A 38 14.92 0.78 -37.14
C SER A 38 14.42 0.94 -35.68
N ASP A 39 15.18 0.45 -34.70
CA ASP A 39 15.00 0.71 -33.26
C ASP A 39 14.83 2.21 -32.97
N ASN A 40 15.67 3.06 -33.57
CA ASN A 40 15.65 4.49 -33.32
C ASN A 40 14.34 5.18 -33.78
N GLU A 41 13.71 4.71 -34.85
CA GLU A 41 12.47 5.29 -35.37
C GLU A 41 11.26 4.84 -34.53
N GLN A 42 11.18 3.54 -34.20
CA GLN A 42 10.12 2.97 -33.36
C GLN A 42 10.19 3.44 -31.91
N TRP A 43 11.39 3.54 -31.32
CA TRP A 43 11.58 4.09 -29.97
C TRP A 43 11.25 5.58 -29.90
N ARG A 44 11.47 6.32 -30.98
CA ARG A 44 11.10 7.73 -31.06
C ARG A 44 9.59 7.90 -31.18
N GLU A 45 8.90 7.09 -31.97
CA GLU A 45 7.44 7.09 -32.01
C GLU A 45 6.79 6.68 -30.68
N PHE A 46 7.36 5.68 -29.99
CA PHE A 46 6.90 5.30 -28.66
C PHE A 46 7.15 6.41 -27.65
N GLY A 47 8.33 7.04 -27.69
CA GLY A 47 8.69 8.19 -26.86
C GLY A 47 7.78 9.40 -27.10
N GLU A 48 7.43 9.68 -28.36
CA GLU A 48 6.48 10.74 -28.72
C GLU A 48 5.07 10.43 -28.22
N LYS A 49 4.57 9.21 -28.44
CA LYS A 49 3.24 8.78 -27.94
C LYS A 49 3.18 8.77 -26.41
N ALA A 50 4.24 8.30 -25.75
CA ALA A 50 4.35 8.33 -24.29
C ALA A 50 4.42 9.77 -23.78
N SER A 51 5.21 10.64 -24.41
CA SER A 51 5.29 12.06 -24.06
C SER A 51 3.94 12.76 -24.20
N LEU A 52 3.17 12.44 -25.24
CA LEU A 52 1.83 12.99 -25.43
C LEU A 52 0.86 12.49 -24.35
N PHE A 53 0.86 11.19 -24.07
CA PHE A 53 0.07 10.63 -22.98
C PHE A 53 0.45 11.21 -21.61
N LEU A 54 1.74 11.35 -21.32
CA LEU A 54 2.26 11.95 -20.08
C LEU A 54 1.96 13.45 -19.97
N ALA A 55 1.94 14.18 -21.09
CA ALA A 55 1.56 15.58 -21.12
C ALA A 55 0.07 15.77 -20.79
N GLU A 56 -0.79 14.81 -21.18
CA GLU A 56 -2.22 14.83 -20.87
C GLU A 56 -2.55 14.19 -19.50
N LEU A 57 -1.66 13.39 -18.89
CA LEU A 57 -1.83 12.81 -17.55
C LEU A 57 -2.31 13.79 -16.48
N PRO A 58 -1.72 14.99 -16.30
CA PRO A 58 -2.18 15.92 -15.28
C PRO A 58 -3.64 16.36 -15.50
N ASP A 59 -4.06 16.53 -16.75
CA ASP A 59 -5.45 16.91 -17.08
C ASP A 59 -6.42 15.76 -16.81
N TYR A 60 -6.07 14.53 -17.19
CA TYR A 60 -6.88 13.34 -16.86
C TYR A 60 -6.96 13.10 -15.34
N LEU A 61 -5.85 13.22 -14.63
CA LEU A 61 -5.79 12.96 -13.19
C LEU A 61 -6.55 14.04 -12.41
N SER A 62 -6.46 15.30 -12.85
CA SER A 62 -7.22 16.40 -12.25
C SER A 62 -8.72 16.27 -12.51
N SER A 63 -9.13 15.88 -13.73
CA SER A 63 -10.53 15.60 -14.07
C SER A 63 -11.09 14.42 -13.27
N PHE A 64 -10.34 13.31 -13.18
CA PHE A 64 -10.73 12.15 -12.40
C PHE A 64 -10.85 12.47 -10.90
N PHE A 65 -9.84 13.09 -10.30
CA PHE A 65 -9.93 13.48 -8.88
C PHE A 65 -11.03 14.52 -8.65
N GLY A 66 -11.30 15.41 -9.61
CA GLY A 66 -12.39 16.37 -9.55
C GLY A 66 -13.77 15.70 -9.55
N GLU A 67 -14.00 14.79 -10.50
CA GLU A 67 -15.27 14.08 -10.69
C GLU A 67 -15.52 13.04 -9.59
N TYR A 68 -14.48 12.31 -9.19
CA TYR A 68 -14.56 11.26 -8.17
C TYR A 68 -14.16 11.73 -6.77
N LYS A 69 -14.01 13.03 -6.53
CA LYS A 69 -13.57 13.58 -5.22
C LYS A 69 -14.36 12.99 -4.05
N ARG A 70 -15.69 12.98 -4.16
CA ARG A 70 -16.58 12.52 -3.09
C ARG A 70 -16.44 11.02 -2.81
N PRO A 71 -16.55 10.11 -3.80
CA PRO A 71 -16.33 8.69 -3.55
C PRO A 71 -14.88 8.37 -3.14
N ILE A 72 -13.87 9.02 -3.73
CA ILE A 72 -12.46 8.83 -3.33
C ILE A 72 -12.25 9.18 -1.87
N VAL A 73 -12.80 10.31 -1.39
CA VAL A 73 -12.69 10.69 0.02
C VAL A 73 -13.39 9.68 0.92
N VAL A 74 -14.57 9.17 0.54
CA VAL A 74 -15.28 8.17 1.33
C VAL A 74 -14.50 6.85 1.39
N VAL A 75 -14.04 6.34 0.24
CA VAL A 75 -13.22 5.12 0.17
C VAL A 75 -11.91 5.31 0.94
N GLY A 76 -11.27 6.48 0.78
CA GLY A 76 -10.07 6.86 1.51
C GLY A 76 -10.30 6.93 3.01
N LEU A 77 -11.44 7.44 3.48
CA LEU A 77 -11.81 7.41 4.89
C LEU A 77 -12.09 6.00 5.39
N VAL A 78 -12.76 5.16 4.61
CA VAL A 78 -13.00 3.76 5.00
C VAL A 78 -11.69 3.01 5.12
N LEU A 79 -10.85 3.03 4.09
CA LEU A 79 -9.54 2.38 4.11
C LEU A 79 -8.63 2.99 5.20
N GLY A 80 -8.61 4.32 5.30
CA GLY A 80 -7.90 5.05 6.32
C GLY A 80 -8.35 4.67 7.73
N SER A 81 -9.65 4.48 7.96
CA SER A 81 -10.19 4.04 9.24
C SER A 81 -9.74 2.62 9.60
N ILE A 82 -9.69 1.71 8.62
CA ILE A 82 -9.21 0.34 8.82
C ILE A 82 -7.73 0.35 9.22
N ILE A 83 -6.92 1.14 8.50
CA ILE A 83 -5.49 1.31 8.81
C ILE A 83 -5.31 1.96 10.18
N ALA A 84 -6.09 2.99 10.50
CA ALA A 84 -6.05 3.65 11.81
C ALA A 84 -6.36 2.66 12.94
N VAL A 85 -7.41 1.86 12.80
CA VAL A 85 -7.74 0.80 13.78
C VAL A 85 -6.60 -0.21 13.91
N LYS A 86 -6.05 -0.70 12.79
CA LYS A 86 -4.91 -1.63 12.81
C LYS A 86 -3.69 -1.02 13.50
N LEU A 87 -3.38 0.25 13.21
CA LEU A 87 -2.27 0.98 13.83
C LEU A 87 -2.50 1.16 15.34
N THR A 88 -3.70 1.55 15.76
CA THR A 88 -4.05 1.66 17.18
C THR A 88 -3.89 0.32 17.89
N LEU A 89 -4.36 -0.78 17.28
CA LEU A 89 -4.18 -2.12 17.83
C LEU A 89 -2.69 -2.50 17.92
N ALA A 90 -1.90 -2.24 16.88
CA ALA A 90 -0.46 -2.53 16.89
C ALA A 90 0.29 -1.72 17.97
N ILE A 91 -0.10 -0.46 18.19
CA ILE A 91 0.43 0.36 19.27
C ILE A 91 0.03 -0.23 20.62
N LEU A 92 -1.24 -0.64 20.79
CA LEU A 92 -1.71 -1.23 22.03
C LEU A 92 -0.99 -2.54 22.36
N ASP A 93 -0.77 -3.38 21.36
CA ASP A 93 0.03 -4.60 21.48
C ASP A 93 1.46 -4.26 21.92
N SER A 94 2.10 -3.28 21.26
CA SER A 94 3.46 -2.82 21.61
C SER A 94 3.55 -2.20 23.01
N VAL A 95 2.50 -1.51 23.47
CA VAL A 95 2.42 -0.94 24.82
C VAL A 95 2.32 -2.04 25.86
N ASN A 96 1.57 -3.11 25.59
CA ASN A 96 1.47 -4.27 26.48
C ASN A 96 2.78 -5.06 26.56
N ASP A 97 3.58 -5.06 25.50
CA ASP A 97 4.90 -5.71 25.46
C ASP A 97 5.97 -4.94 26.25
N ILE A 98 5.74 -3.66 26.57
CA ILE A 98 6.64 -2.87 27.42
C ILE A 98 6.16 -2.96 28.87
N PRO A 99 6.82 -3.78 29.72
CA PRO A 99 6.53 -3.76 31.14
C PRO A 99 6.81 -2.33 31.65
N LEU A 100 5.85 -1.76 32.38
CA LEU A 100 5.76 -0.38 32.91
C LEU A 100 4.83 0.59 32.17
N LEU A 101 4.61 0.50 30.86
CA LEU A 101 3.73 1.48 30.18
C LEU A 101 2.27 1.34 30.61
N ALA A 102 1.72 0.12 30.60
CA ALA A 102 0.36 -0.16 31.06
C ALA A 102 0.06 0.40 32.47
N PRO A 103 0.84 0.08 33.53
CA PRO A 103 0.59 0.64 34.85
C PRO A 103 0.85 2.15 34.94
N THR A 104 1.74 2.73 34.12
CA THR A 104 1.87 4.20 34.07
C THR A 104 0.66 4.88 33.45
N PHE A 105 0.09 4.35 32.36
CA PHE A 105 -1.14 4.88 31.78
C PHE A 105 -2.33 4.74 32.73
N GLU A 106 -2.41 3.64 33.48
CA GLU A 106 -3.41 3.46 34.53
C GLU A 106 -3.26 4.53 35.62
N LEU A 107 -2.04 4.76 36.13
CA LEU A 107 -1.79 5.78 37.14
C LEU A 107 -2.10 7.20 36.63
N ILE A 108 -1.71 7.50 35.40
CA ILE A 108 -2.02 8.77 34.72
C ILE A 108 -3.54 8.93 34.61
N GLY A 109 -4.25 7.90 34.16
CA GLY A 109 -5.71 7.88 34.04
C GLY A 109 -6.40 8.10 35.37
N LEU A 110 -5.93 7.45 36.43
CA LEU A 110 -6.45 7.64 37.80
C LEU A 110 -6.18 9.05 38.32
N PHE A 111 -4.99 9.61 38.07
CA PHE A 111 -4.66 10.97 38.47
C PHE A 111 -5.57 11.99 37.78
N TYR A 112 -5.72 11.90 36.46
CA TYR A 112 -6.61 12.79 35.70
C TYR A 112 -8.08 12.59 36.06
N SER A 113 -8.53 11.35 36.26
CA SER A 113 -9.91 11.06 36.67
C SER A 113 -10.20 11.64 38.05
N GLY A 114 -9.31 11.43 39.03
CA GLY A 114 -9.44 12.00 40.37
C GLY A 114 -9.44 13.53 40.35
N TRP A 115 -8.53 14.15 39.60
CA TRP A 115 -8.48 15.59 39.40
C TRP A 115 -9.75 16.13 38.73
N PHE A 116 -10.25 15.45 37.69
CA PHE A 116 -11.46 15.84 36.96
C PHE A 116 -12.70 15.78 37.86
N ILE A 117 -12.88 14.68 38.60
CA ILE A 117 -13.97 14.52 39.55
C ILE A 117 -13.92 15.64 40.59
N TYR A 118 -12.75 15.87 41.18
CA TYR A 118 -12.56 16.91 42.19
C TYR A 118 -12.84 18.32 41.65
N ARG A 119 -12.32 18.64 40.46
CA ARG A 119 -12.40 19.98 39.86
C ARG A 119 -13.76 20.27 39.22
N TYR A 120 -14.43 19.30 38.63
CA TYR A 120 -15.63 19.55 37.83
C TYR A 120 -16.91 18.93 38.41
N LEU A 121 -16.83 17.78 39.10
CA LEU A 121 -18.03 17.08 39.56
C LEU A 121 -18.44 17.48 40.99
N LEU A 122 -17.52 17.81 41.90
CA LEU A 122 -17.89 18.09 43.29
C LEU A 122 -18.58 19.45 43.48
N ARG A 123 -18.18 20.47 42.71
CA ARG A 123 -18.73 21.83 42.84
C ARG A 123 -19.91 22.07 41.89
N ALA A 124 -21.02 22.59 42.43
CA ALA A 124 -22.23 22.83 41.65
C ALA A 124 -22.02 23.82 40.49
N SER A 125 -21.25 24.88 40.70
CA SER A 125 -20.87 25.84 39.65
C SER A 125 -20.15 25.16 38.50
N ASN A 126 -19.20 24.27 38.81
CA ASN A 126 -18.32 23.64 37.83
C ASN A 126 -19.05 22.53 37.06
N ARG A 127 -20.03 21.85 37.70
CA ARG A 127 -20.93 20.94 37.00
C ARG A 127 -21.80 21.66 35.97
N LYS A 128 -22.29 22.86 36.33
CA LYS A 128 -23.11 23.68 35.43
C LYS A 128 -22.29 24.17 34.24
N GLU A 129 -21.09 24.70 34.49
CA GLU A 129 -20.12 25.09 33.46
C GLU A 129 -19.83 23.93 32.49
N LEU A 130 -19.49 22.75 33.02
CA LEU A 130 -19.22 21.56 32.20
C LEU A 130 -20.43 21.12 31.34
N ALA A 131 -21.64 21.20 31.88
CA ALA A 131 -22.86 20.85 31.13
C ALA A 131 -23.15 21.85 30.00
N ASP A 132 -22.97 23.15 30.28
CA ASP A 132 -23.16 24.22 29.30
C ASP A 132 -22.10 24.12 28.18
N ASP A 133 -20.83 23.84 28.52
CA ASP A 133 -19.75 23.59 27.56
C ASP A 133 -20.00 22.34 26.71
N PHE A 134 -20.46 21.25 27.34
CA PHE A 134 -20.77 20.01 26.63
C PHE A 134 -21.92 20.18 25.64
N ASN A 135 -22.97 20.92 26.02
CA ASN A 135 -24.07 21.23 25.11
C ASN A 135 -23.60 22.08 23.93
N THR A 136 -22.76 23.08 24.19
CA THR A 136 -22.17 23.95 23.16
C THR A 136 -21.31 23.15 22.18
N LEU A 137 -20.48 22.21 22.67
CA LEU A 137 -19.66 21.34 21.82
C LEU A 137 -20.53 20.37 20.99
N LYS A 138 -21.57 19.80 21.62
CA LYS A 138 -22.54 18.94 20.93
C LYS A 138 -23.21 19.70 19.78
N GLU A 139 -23.63 20.94 20.03
CA GLU A 139 -24.25 21.80 19.02
C GLU A 139 -23.27 22.14 17.88
N GLN A 140 -21.99 22.40 18.16
CA GLN A 140 -21.00 22.63 17.10
C GLN A 140 -20.78 21.41 16.21
N ILE A 141 -20.74 20.21 16.79
CA ILE A 141 -20.47 18.97 16.05
C ILE A 141 -21.72 18.48 15.30
N LEU A 142 -22.91 18.60 15.91
CA LEU A 142 -24.18 18.08 15.37
C LEU A 142 -24.99 19.14 14.58
N GLY A 143 -24.75 20.43 14.83
CA GLY A 143 -25.66 21.53 14.49
C GLY A 143 -25.17 22.51 13.44
N ASN A 144 -24.30 22.11 12.50
CA ASN A 144 -23.83 22.99 11.42
C ASN A 144 -24.39 22.64 10.02
N ARG A 145 -25.67 22.23 9.92
CA ARG A 145 -26.37 21.98 8.62
C ARG A 145 -27.82 22.45 8.53
N ALA A 146 -28.29 23.35 9.40
CA ALA A 146 -29.69 23.82 9.36
C ALA A 146 -29.86 25.32 9.59
N SER A 147 -28.90 26.14 9.18
CA SER A 147 -29.07 27.59 9.09
C SER A 147 -28.42 28.12 7.82
N ASN A 148 -29.14 27.95 6.70
CA ASN A 148 -29.00 28.80 5.54
C ASN A 148 -30.43 29.01 5.02
N ASP A 149 -30.99 30.16 5.40
CA ASP A 149 -32.03 30.86 4.63
C ASP A 149 -31.52 31.16 3.21
#